data_AF-A0A258ZNU5-F1
#
_entry.id   AF-A0A258ZNU5-F1
#
_cell.length_a   1.000
_cell.length_b   1.000
_cell.length_c   1.000
_cell.angle_alpha   90.00
_cell.angle_beta   90.00
_cell.angle_gamma   90.00
#
_symmetry.space_group_name_H-M   'P 1'
#
loop_
_entity.id
_entity.type
_entity.pdbx_description
1 polymer ?
#
loop_
_entity_poly.entity_id
_entity_poly.type
_entity_poly.pdbx_seq_one_letter_code
_entity_poly.pdbx_strand_id
1 'polypeptide(L)' 'KTLSIVRNIPLLAIDGFFFNENHPIKAVGKLYFVKNSNTIGVEPLDNPILQGFELPQTIDVKNFNTDSAPYYGIDAVG' A
#
# COMPACT_ATOMS: atom_id res chain seq x y z
N LYS A 1 -12.59 -4.41 -10.79
CA LYS A 1 -13.77 -5.10 -10.21
C LYS A 1 -14.64 -5.88 -11.22
N THR A 2 -14.71 -5.53 -12.51
CA THR A 2 -15.59 -6.24 -13.47
C THR A 2 -15.38 -7.75 -13.50
N LEU A 3 -14.13 -8.22 -13.62
CA LEU A 3 -13.83 -9.65 -13.67
C LEU A 3 -14.24 -10.40 -12.40
N SER A 4 -13.93 -9.85 -11.23
CA SER A 4 -14.29 -10.44 -9.93
C SER A 4 -15.81 -10.57 -9.77
N ILE A 5 -16.57 -9.57 -10.23
CA ILE A 5 -18.05 -9.58 -10.20
C ILE A 5 -18.60 -10.65 -11.14
N VAL A 6 -18.20 -10.63 -12.42
CA VAL A 6 -18.73 -11.53 -13.46
C VAL A 6 -18.42 -13.00 -13.15
N ARG A 7 -17.28 -13.28 -12.52
CA ARG A 7 -16.83 -14.64 -12.20
C ARG A 7 -17.07 -15.06 -10.76
N ASN A 8 -17.66 -14.19 -9.93
CA ASN A 8 -17.84 -14.41 -8.50
C ASN A 8 -16.54 -14.84 -7.78
N ILE A 9 -15.43 -14.19 -8.11
CA ILE A 9 -14.11 -14.44 -7.51
C ILE A 9 -13.86 -13.36 -6.45
N PRO A 10 -13.51 -13.73 -5.20
CA PRO A 10 -13.18 -12.74 -4.17
C PRO A 10 -12.04 -11.84 -4.61
N LEU A 11 -12.22 -10.53 -4.46
CA LEU A 11 -11.16 -9.54 -4.66
C LEU A 11 -10.67 -9.07 -3.30
N LEU A 12 -9.42 -9.43 -2.99
CA LEU A 12 -8.77 -9.10 -1.73
C LEU A 12 -7.69 -8.04 -1.98
N ALA A 13 -7.41 -7.21 -0.97
CA ALA A 13 -6.44 -6.14 -1.04
C ALA A 13 -5.63 -6.05 0.27
N ILE A 14 -4.42 -5.52 0.14
CA ILE A 14 -3.54 -5.16 1.25
C ILE A 14 -2.80 -3.89 0.83
N ASP A 15 -2.35 -3.10 1.79
CA ASP A 15 -1.59 -1.89 1.48
C ASP A 15 -0.18 -2.20 0.96
N GLY A 16 0.37 -1.28 0.18
CA GLY A 16 1.68 -1.45 -0.47
C GLY A 16 2.83 -1.67 0.51
N PHE A 17 2.71 -1.21 1.75
CA PHE A 17 3.77 -1.34 2.75
C PHE A 17 4.04 -2.79 3.15
N PHE A 18 3.06 -3.68 2.95
CA PHE A 18 3.26 -5.11 3.13
C PHE A 18 4.37 -5.67 2.22
N PHE A 19 4.54 -5.10 1.03
CA PHE A 19 5.49 -5.57 0.04
C PHE A 19 6.86 -4.91 0.15
N ASN A 20 7.08 -3.95 1.07
CA ASN A 20 8.38 -3.29 1.25
C ASN A 20 8.83 -3.25 2.73
N GLU A 21 8.33 -4.18 3.54
CA GLU A 21 8.66 -4.29 4.97
C GLU A 21 8.33 -3.02 5.78
N ASN A 22 7.30 -2.28 5.38
CA ASN A 22 6.88 -1.00 5.97
C ASN A 22 7.90 0.16 5.87
N HIS A 23 8.82 0.10 4.91
CA HIS A 23 9.70 1.23 4.63
C HIS A 23 8.94 2.39 3.95
N PRO A 24 9.44 3.64 4.05
CA PRO A 24 8.84 4.79 3.37
C PRO A 24 8.73 4.58 1.86
N ILE A 25 7.59 4.96 1.27
CA ILE A 25 7.35 4.91 -0.18
C ILE A 25 7.47 6.32 -0.73
N LYS A 26 8.25 6.51 -1.80
CA LYS A 26 8.47 7.85 -2.38
C LYS A 26 7.15 8.46 -2.87
N ALA A 27 6.86 9.70 -2.45
CA ALA A 27 5.79 10.53 -3.00
C ALA A 27 6.39 11.55 -3.98
N VAL A 28 6.42 12.84 -3.63
CA VAL A 28 6.96 13.95 -4.44
C VAL A 28 8.07 14.70 -3.70
N GLY A 29 9.13 15.13 -4.40
CA GLY A 29 10.14 16.02 -3.82
C GLY A 29 10.89 15.37 -2.66
N LYS A 30 10.74 15.87 -1.43
CA LYS A 30 11.25 15.23 -0.19
C LYS A 30 10.17 14.49 0.61
N LEU A 31 8.95 14.42 0.10
CA LEU A 31 7.81 13.77 0.75
C LEU A 31 7.80 12.27 0.47
N TYR A 32 7.39 11.52 1.48
CA TYR A 32 7.27 10.07 1.45
C TYR A 32 5.97 9.67 2.14
N PHE A 33 5.33 8.61 1.65
CA PHE A 33 4.28 7.92 2.39
C PHE A 33 4.92 7.11 3.52
N VAL A 34 4.40 7.29 4.73
CA VAL A 34 4.85 6.60 5.94
C VAL A 34 3.65 5.96 6.62
N LYS A 35 3.78 4.69 7.02
CA LYS A 35 2.73 3.95 7.74
C LYS A 35 3.00 3.98 9.23
N ASN A 36 2.17 4.73 9.95
CA ASN A 36 2.22 4.84 11.42
C ASN A 36 1.06 4.04 12.01
N SER A 37 1.39 2.87 12.59
CA SER A 37 0.45 1.90 13.16
C SER A 37 -0.68 1.52 12.18
N ASN A 38 -1.77 2.28 12.17
CA ASN A 38 -2.96 2.03 11.33
C ASN A 38 -3.25 3.12 10.30
N THR A 39 -2.39 4.14 10.18
CA THR A 39 -2.61 5.27 9.28
C THR A 39 -1.44 5.43 8.32
N ILE A 40 -1.74 5.85 7.09
CA ILE A 40 -0.73 6.19 6.08
C ILE A 40 -0.77 7.70 5.92
N GLY A 41 0.34 8.35 6.26
CA GLY A 41 0.52 9.79 6.15
C GLY A 41 1.58 10.15 5.11
N VAL A 42 1.71 11.44 4.82
CA VAL A 42 2.77 11.99 3.98
C VAL A 42 3.70 12.83 4.86
N GLU A 43 4.98 12.49 4.88
CA GLU A 43 5.98 13.12 5.74
C GLU A 43 7.24 13.50 4.94
N PRO A 44 7.87 14.66 5.20
CA PRO A 44 9.16 15.01 4.62
C PRO A 44 10.29 14.21 5.28
N LEU A 45 11.13 13.55 4.49
CA LEU A 45 12.31 12.81 4.96
C LEU A 45 13.56 13.26 4.19
N ASP A 46 14.67 13.49 4.90
CA ASP A 46 15.93 13.92 4.27
C ASP A 46 16.77 12.75 3.73
N ASN A 47 16.92 11.68 4.52
CA ASN A 47 17.70 10.48 4.14
C ASN A 47 16.96 9.18 4.53
N PRO A 48 15.81 8.88 3.89
CA PRO A 48 15.08 7.66 4.21
C PRO A 48 15.77 6.42 3.65
N ILE A 49 15.69 5.32 4.40
CA ILE A 49 16.02 3.99 3.91
C ILE A 49 14.83 3.50 3.09
N LEU A 50 15.04 3.27 1.80
CA LEU A 50 14.01 2.79 0.89
C LEU A 50 14.22 1.31 0.63
N GLN A 51 13.12 0.56 0.63
CA GLN A 51 13.10 -0.84 0.26
C GLN A 51 12.25 -1.00 -1.00
N GLY A 52 12.73 -1.81 -1.94
CA GLY A 52 11.97 -2.18 -3.13
C GLY A 52 10.73 -3.01 -2.77
N PHE A 53 9.78 -3.09 -3.70
CA PHE A 53 8.67 -4.03 -3.53
C PHE A 53 9.12 -5.45 -3.84
N GLU A 54 8.88 -6.35 -2.91
CA GLU A 54 9.14 -7.78 -3.03
C GLU A 54 7.86 -8.58 -2.83
N LEU A 55 7.75 -9.66 -3.61
CA LEU A 55 6.66 -10.60 -3.43
C LEU A 55 7.00 -11.55 -2.28
N PRO A 56 6.07 -11.79 -1.34
CA PRO A 56 6.31 -12.77 -0.29
C PRO A 56 6.41 -14.16 -0.91
N GLN A 57 7.21 -15.05 -0.30
CA GLN A 57 7.31 -16.44 -0.74
C GLN A 57 5.97 -17.19 -0.64
N THR A 58 5.12 -16.79 0.30
CA THR A 58 3.79 -17.37 0.53
C THR A 58 2.77 -16.27 0.73
N ILE A 59 1.60 -16.42 0.11
CA ILE A 59 0.45 -15.54 0.33
C ILE A 59 -0.43 -16.16 1.41
N ASP A 60 -0.43 -15.58 2.61
CA ASP A 60 -1.44 -15.89 3.63
C ASP A 60 -2.64 -14.96 3.47
N VAL A 61 -3.78 -15.55 3.08
CA VAL A 61 -5.05 -14.85 2.84
C VAL A 61 -5.50 -14.05 4.07
N LYS A 62 -5.12 -14.46 5.29
CA LYS A 62 -5.48 -13.76 6.53
C LYS A 62 -4.91 -12.35 6.64
N ASN A 63 -3.86 -12.04 5.88
CA ASN A 63 -3.25 -10.71 5.86
C ASN A 63 -4.04 -9.72 4.99
N PHE A 64 -4.94 -10.20 4.14
CA PHE A 64 -5.66 -9.38 3.16
C PHE A 64 -7.07 -9.05 3.62
N ASN A 65 -7.55 -7.88 3.21
CA ASN A 65 -8.90 -7.40 3.47
C ASN A 65 -9.80 -7.54 2.23
N THR A 66 -11.12 -7.60 2.45
CA THR A 66 -12.14 -7.54 1.40
C THR A 66 -12.43 -6.12 0.91
N ASP A 67 -12.09 -5.11 1.72
CA ASP A 67 -12.10 -3.72 1.26
C ASP A 67 -10.98 -3.51 0.24
N SER A 68 -11.39 -3.43 -1.01
CA SER A 68 -10.55 -3.32 -2.20
C SER A 68 -10.82 -2.01 -2.95
N ALA A 69 -11.49 -1.06 -2.31
CA ALA A 69 -11.67 0.28 -2.85
C ALA A 69 -10.32 1.04 -2.81
N PRO A 70 -9.98 1.82 -3.86
CA PRO A 70 -8.84 2.72 -3.78
C PRO A 70 -9.05 3.74 -2.65
N TYR A 71 -7.98 4.05 -1.93
CA TYR A 71 -8.00 5.10 -0.91
C TYR A 71 -7.78 6.47 -1.55
N TYR A 72 -8.79 7.34 -1.46
CA TYR A 72 -8.76 8.71 -1.99
C TYR A 72 -8.56 9.78 -0.90
N GLY A 73 -8.20 9.40 0.33
CA GLY A 73 -8.05 10.32 1.45
C GLY A 73 -6.72 11.08 1.48
N ILE A 74 -5.89 10.92 0.44
CA ILE A 74 -4.67 11.71 0.22
C ILE A 74 -4.87 12.63 -0.98
N ASP A 75 -4.47 13.89 -0.84
CA ASP A 75 -4.39 14.80 -1.97
C ASP A 75 -3.43 14.26 -3.02
N ALA A 76 -3.75 14.48 -4.29
CA ALA A 76 -2.90 14.07 -5.39
C ALA A 76 -1.53 14.75 -5.26
N VAL A 77 -0.49 13.92 -5.12
CA VAL A 77 0.90 14.39 -5.20
C VAL A 77 1.27 14.49 -6.68
N GLY A 78 1.45 15.71 -7.16
CA GLY A 78 1.83 16.05 -8.55
C GLY A 78 3.31 16.34 -8.70
#